data_AF-A0A968FW75-F1
#
_entry.id   AF-A0A968FW75-F1
#
_cell.length_a   1.000
_cell.length_b   1.000
_cell.length_c   1.000
_cell.angle_alpha   90.00
_cell.angle_beta   90.00
_cell.angle_gamma   90.00
#
_symmetry.space_group_name_H-M   'P 1'
#
loop_
_entity.id
_entity.type
_entity.pdbx_description
1 polymer ?
#
loop_
_entity_poly.entity_id
_entity_poly.type
_entity_poly.pdbx_seq_one_letter_code
_entity_poly.pdbx_strand_id
1 'polypeptide(L)'
;MTIESMFSPSWYRVAGLKPRLRSHTQIHRHHYREKLWYVLQDHSNERYHRFTPSAYYIIAQMNGKRTFQEIWDMAVEHLGDDAPTQDEMIRLAGQLHSSDTLLCDVSPDSFELFQRHKGHEKMKWKQWLLSPLAIRFPLYDPERLLNQIKFLAKPFVSWFGFLLWLCVVGYAVFLAGVHWEGLTENVIDRIMTPENLLLLWLVYPIVKLIHEFGHALAAKIWGGEIHEMGIMLLVFIPVPYVEASCASAFREKRRRMAV
;
A
#
# COMPACT_ATOMS: atom_id res chain seq x y z
N MET A 1 11.02 -13.64 26.33
CA MET A 1 11.41 -12.22 26.18
C MET A 1 12.91 -12.18 25.99
N THR A 2 13.38 -12.07 24.76
CA THR A 2 14.78 -11.71 24.50
C THR A 2 14.91 -10.23 24.84
N ILE A 3 15.71 -9.90 25.86
CA ILE A 3 16.08 -8.51 26.15
C ILE A 3 16.90 -8.06 24.94
N GLU A 4 16.31 -7.26 24.06
CA GLU A 4 17.06 -6.64 22.98
C GLU A 4 18.02 -5.63 23.60
N SER A 5 19.32 -5.79 23.33
CA SER A 5 20.35 -4.85 23.78
C SER A 5 20.11 -3.49 23.13
N MET A 6 20.12 -2.42 23.93
CA MET A 6 20.08 -1.04 23.42
C MET A 6 21.23 -0.75 22.45
N PHE A 7 22.37 -1.43 22.63
CA PHE A 7 23.58 -1.24 21.85
C PHE A 7 23.77 -2.34 20.81
N SER A 8 24.27 -1.94 19.63
CA SER A 8 24.60 -2.84 18.52
C SER A 8 26.12 -2.93 18.33
N PRO A 9 26.69 -4.14 18.17
CA PRO A 9 28.11 -4.29 17.86
C PRO A 9 28.49 -3.70 16.49
N SER A 10 27.52 -3.42 15.63
CA SER A 10 27.73 -2.83 14.29
C SER A 10 27.55 -1.32 14.27
N TRP A 11 27.20 -0.69 15.40
CA TRP A 11 26.84 0.73 15.46
C TRP A 11 27.98 1.66 15.01
N TYR A 12 29.23 1.33 15.34
CA TYR A 12 30.40 2.14 14.97
C TYR A 12 30.53 2.42 13.46
N ARG A 13 29.92 1.57 12.61
CA ARG A 13 29.95 1.72 11.15
C ARG A 13 28.97 2.77 10.64
N VAL A 14 27.89 3.01 11.38
CA VAL A 14 26.83 3.96 10.98
C VAL A 14 26.82 5.21 11.85
N ALA A 15 27.33 5.14 13.07
CA ALA A 15 27.26 6.20 14.08
C ALA A 15 27.69 7.58 13.55
N GLY A 16 28.77 7.62 12.75
CA GLY A 16 29.32 8.87 12.20
C GLY A 16 28.67 9.38 10.91
N LEU A 17 27.74 8.62 10.30
CA LEU A 17 27.11 9.03 9.04
C LEU A 17 26.08 10.12 9.29
N LYS A 18 25.94 11.02 8.31
CA LYS A 18 25.03 12.17 8.38
C LYS A 18 23.82 11.96 7.47
N PRO A 19 22.74 11.33 7.97
CA PRO A 19 21.56 11.04 7.16
C PRO A 19 20.82 12.31 6.74
N ARG A 20 20.37 12.36 5.48
CA ARG A 20 19.51 13.42 4.94
C ARG A 20 18.34 12.81 4.19
N LEU A 21 17.12 13.28 4.45
CA LEU A 21 15.98 12.93 3.58
C LEU A 21 16.10 13.61 2.21
N ARG A 22 15.72 12.88 1.15
CA ARG A 22 15.64 13.45 -0.19
C ARG A 22 14.58 14.56 -0.26
N SER A 23 14.72 15.46 -1.23
CA SER A 23 13.82 16.61 -1.39
C SER A 23 12.45 16.26 -1.96
N HIS A 24 12.31 15.11 -2.62
CA HIS A 24 11.05 14.66 -3.23
C HIS A 24 10.14 13.90 -2.23
N THR A 25 10.62 13.67 -1.01
CA THR A 25 9.88 12.94 0.01
C THR A 25 8.93 13.87 0.75
N GLN A 26 7.65 13.52 0.79
CA GLN A 26 6.65 14.26 1.58
C GLN A 26 6.15 13.38 2.73
N ILE A 27 6.00 13.97 3.92
CA ILE A 27 5.48 13.26 5.10
C ILE A 27 4.15 13.89 5.50
N HIS A 28 3.10 13.06 5.55
CA HIS A 28 1.76 13.45 5.94
C HIS A 28 1.38 12.88 7.31
N ARG A 29 0.77 13.72 8.15
CA ARG A 29 0.28 13.33 9.48
C ARG A 29 -1.08 12.66 9.37
N HIS A 30 -1.20 11.42 9.81
CA HIS A 30 -2.41 10.59 9.74
C HIS A 30 -2.87 10.13 11.12
N HIS A 31 -4.17 10.18 11.40
CA HIS A 31 -4.76 9.62 12.63
C HIS A 31 -5.52 8.35 12.29
N TYR A 32 -5.16 7.24 12.92
CA TYR A 32 -5.76 5.93 12.71
C TYR A 32 -6.15 5.29 14.04
N ARG A 33 -7.46 5.03 14.22
CA ARG A 33 -8.02 4.47 15.48
C ARG A 33 -7.50 5.24 16.72
N GLU A 34 -7.57 6.57 16.65
CA GLU A 34 -7.08 7.52 17.68
C GLU A 34 -5.56 7.49 17.93
N LYS A 35 -4.79 6.68 17.19
CA LYS A 35 -3.33 6.68 17.23
C LYS A 35 -2.74 7.49 16.10
N LEU A 36 -1.69 8.24 16.40
CA LEU A 36 -0.98 9.07 15.45
C LEU A 36 0.00 8.23 14.61
N TRP A 37 -0.04 8.41 13.29
CA TRP A 37 0.85 7.79 12.30
C TRP A 37 1.36 8.85 11.34
N TYR A 38 2.52 8.63 10.75
CA TYR A 38 3.09 9.46 9.70
C TYR A 38 3.24 8.63 8.43
N VAL A 39 2.74 9.13 7.30
CA VAL A 39 2.85 8.47 6.00
C VAL A 39 3.87 9.22 5.17
N LEU A 40 4.97 8.56 4.84
CA LEU A 40 5.96 9.06 3.90
C LEU A 40 5.57 8.58 2.49
N GLN A 41 5.46 9.52 1.58
CA GLN A 41 5.20 9.30 0.17
C GLN A 41 6.49 9.54 -0.61
N ASP A 42 6.94 8.50 -1.31
CA ASP A 42 7.97 8.61 -2.34
C ASP A 42 7.29 8.80 -3.70
N HIS A 43 7.44 9.98 -4.30
CA HIS A 43 6.88 10.30 -5.61
C HIS A 43 7.63 9.63 -6.78
N SER A 44 8.83 9.10 -6.54
CA SER A 44 9.64 8.46 -7.59
C SER A 44 9.30 6.98 -7.80
N ASN A 45 8.85 6.28 -6.75
CA ASN A 45 8.49 4.86 -6.80
C ASN A 45 7.05 4.56 -6.35
N GLU A 46 6.22 5.58 -6.10
CA GLU A 46 4.82 5.47 -5.63
C GLU A 46 4.65 4.61 -4.37
N ARG A 47 5.69 4.53 -3.54
CA ARG A 47 5.68 3.76 -2.30
C ARG A 47 5.22 4.62 -1.13
N TYR A 48 4.33 4.04 -0.33
CA TYR A 48 3.82 4.63 0.89
C TYR A 48 4.33 3.87 2.10
N HIS A 49 5.08 4.54 2.97
CA HIS A 49 5.61 3.97 4.20
C HIS A 49 4.95 4.62 5.41
N ARG A 50 4.48 3.80 6.37
CA ARG A 50 3.87 4.30 7.61
C ARG A 50 4.85 4.17 8.76
N PHE A 51 4.92 5.23 9.56
CA PHE A 51 5.81 5.35 10.69
C PHE A 51 5.03 5.72 11.96
N THR A 52 5.53 5.24 13.10
CA THR A 52 5.06 5.65 14.42
C THR A 52 5.54 7.08 14.73
N PRO A 53 5.00 7.74 15.77
CA PRO A 53 5.48 9.05 16.20
C PRO A 53 6.96 9.06 16.62
N SER A 54 7.43 8.00 17.27
CA SER A 54 8.84 7.82 17.64
C SER A 54 9.74 7.72 16.40
N ALA A 55 9.37 6.90 15.42
CA ALA A 55 10.07 6.81 14.15
C ALA A 55 10.08 8.15 13.40
N TYR A 56 8.95 8.87 13.39
CA TYR A 56 8.88 10.21 12.79
C TYR A 56 9.82 11.21 13.45
N TYR A 57 9.91 11.21 14.79
CA TYR A 57 10.83 12.09 15.50
C TYR A 57 12.27 11.91 15.00
N ILE A 58 12.73 10.67 14.89
CA ILE A 58 14.07 10.32 14.41
C ILE A 58 14.26 10.78 12.95
N ILE A 59 13.30 10.46 12.08
CA ILE A 59 13.30 10.84 10.66
C ILE A 59 13.37 12.37 10.51
N ALA A 60 12.63 13.11 11.33
CA ALA A 60 12.62 14.58 11.31
C ALA A 60 13.97 15.20 11.70
N GLN A 61 14.85 14.47 12.39
CA GLN A 61 16.20 14.94 12.72
C GLN A 61 17.23 14.72 11.60
N MET A 62 16.91 13.91 10.57
CA MET A 62 17.79 13.55 9.45
C MET A 62 17.95 14.69 8.44
N ASN A 63 18.76 15.69 8.80
CA ASN A 63 18.96 16.93 8.05
C ASN A 63 20.29 17.00 7.28
N GLY A 64 21.10 15.94 7.29
CA GLY A 64 22.43 15.88 6.65
C GLY A 64 23.55 16.58 7.43
N LYS A 65 23.25 17.19 8.58
CA LYS A 65 24.26 17.82 9.45
C LYS A 65 24.58 16.96 10.65
N ARG A 66 23.53 16.35 11.23
CA ARG A 66 23.63 15.52 12.42
C ARG A 66 24.04 14.10 12.09
N THR A 67 24.82 13.49 12.96
CA THR A 67 25.24 12.09 12.84
C THR A 67 24.16 11.14 13.37
N PHE A 68 24.18 9.87 12.99
CA PHE A 68 23.28 8.88 13.58
C PHE A 68 23.47 8.74 15.10
N GLN A 69 24.69 8.92 15.61
CA GLN A 69 24.98 8.97 17.05
C GLN A 69 24.18 10.10 17.72
N GLU A 70 24.34 11.34 17.22
CA GLU A 70 23.63 12.51 17.78
C GLU A 70 22.11 12.35 17.68
N ILE A 71 21.61 11.78 16.59
CA ILE A 71 20.17 11.53 16.42
C ILE A 71 19.66 10.49 17.42
N TRP A 72 20.43 9.43 17.65
CA TRP A 72 20.08 8.40 18.62
C TRP A 72 20.11 8.94 20.05
N ASP A 73 21.14 9.72 20.41
CA ASP A 73 21.24 10.35 21.74
C ASP A 73 20.06 11.28 22.01
N MET A 74 19.67 12.12 21.03
CA MET A 74 18.46 12.95 21.12
C MET A 74 17.17 12.11 21.23
N ALA A 75 17.10 10.98 20.52
CA ALA A 75 15.94 10.09 20.59
C ALA A 75 15.83 9.43 21.97
N VAL A 76 16.94 9.00 22.56
CA VAL A 76 16.99 8.46 23.93
C VAL A 76 16.57 9.51 24.95
N GLU A 77 17.05 10.74 24.82
CA GLU A 77 16.70 11.83 25.73
C GLU A 77 15.22 12.23 25.61
N HIS A 78 14.68 12.29 24.39
CA HIS A 78 13.32 12.77 24.16
C HIS A 78 12.23 11.70 24.34
N LEU A 79 12.52 10.44 23.97
CA LEU A 79 11.53 9.36 23.94
C LEU A 79 11.62 8.45 25.18
N GLY A 80 12.72 8.48 25.94
CA GLY A 80 12.89 7.66 27.14
C GLY A 80 12.72 6.17 26.85
N ASP A 81 11.73 5.54 27.48
CA ASP A 81 11.43 4.10 27.32
C ASP A 81 10.95 3.71 25.91
N ASP A 82 10.44 4.67 25.13
CA ASP A 82 10.00 4.47 23.74
C ASP A 82 11.14 4.71 22.71
N ALA A 83 12.37 4.94 23.18
CA ALA A 83 13.51 5.18 22.31
C ALA A 83 13.92 3.90 21.56
N PRO A 84 14.29 4.02 20.27
CA PRO A 84 14.73 2.88 19.50
C PRO A 84 16.07 2.34 20.00
N THR A 85 16.27 1.04 19.88
CA THR A 85 17.61 0.45 19.98
C THR A 85 18.49 0.86 18.79
N GLN A 86 19.82 0.74 18.94
CA GLN A 86 20.74 0.99 17.83
C GLN A 86 20.49 0.04 16.64
N ASP A 87 20.02 -1.18 16.89
CA ASP A 87 19.64 -2.11 15.83
C ASP A 87 18.37 -1.65 15.10
N GLU A 88 17.38 -1.11 15.81
CA GLU A 88 16.18 -0.52 15.20
C GLU A 88 16.53 0.72 14.38
N MET A 89 17.48 1.55 14.83
CA MET A 89 18.02 2.66 14.05
C MET A 89 18.66 2.19 12.74
N ILE A 90 19.48 1.13 12.78
CA ILE A 90 20.08 0.54 11.57
C ILE A 90 19.00 -0.01 10.63
N ARG A 91 17.97 -0.68 11.17
CA ARG A 91 16.85 -1.20 10.37
C ARG A 91 16.06 -0.07 9.72
N LEU A 92 15.77 1.00 10.45
CA LEU A 92 15.08 2.18 9.94
C LEU A 92 15.88 2.84 8.81
N ALA A 93 17.19 3.04 9.01
CA ALA A 93 18.08 3.58 7.99
C ALA A 93 18.10 2.69 6.73
N GLY A 94 18.17 1.36 6.90
CA GLY A 94 18.12 0.40 5.80
C GLY A 94 16.80 0.42 5.03
N GLN A 95 15.66 0.55 5.73
CA GLN A 95 14.35 0.70 5.08
C GLN A 95 14.28 1.98 4.26
N LEU A 96 14.66 3.13 4.84
CA LEU A 96 14.63 4.42 4.17
C LEU A 96 15.61 4.49 2.97
N HIS A 97 16.77 3.84 3.07
CA HIS A 97 17.70 3.70 1.97
C HIS A 97 17.15 2.80 0.86
N SER A 98 16.54 1.67 1.20
CA SER A 98 15.94 0.75 0.22
C SER A 98 14.72 1.31 -0.52
N SER A 99 14.07 2.31 0.06
CA SER A 99 13.00 3.08 -0.60
C SER A 99 13.52 4.32 -1.33
N ASP A 100 14.84 4.48 -1.47
CA ASP A 100 15.50 5.66 -2.05
C ASP A 100 15.12 6.99 -1.39
N THR A 101 14.67 6.98 -0.14
CA THR A 101 14.21 8.19 0.57
C THR A 101 15.31 8.88 1.38
N LEU A 102 16.44 8.17 1.58
CA LEU A 102 17.56 8.60 2.41
C LEU A 102 18.84 8.76 1.59
N LEU A 103 19.44 9.93 1.68
CA LEU A 103 20.80 10.21 1.25
C LEU A 103 21.76 10.03 2.43
N CYS A 104 22.75 9.16 2.25
CA CYS A 104 23.89 8.99 3.15
C CYS A 104 25.16 8.94 2.28
N ASP A 105 26.27 9.51 2.78
CA ASP A 105 27.57 9.56 2.08
C ASP A 105 28.30 8.20 2.02
N VAL A 106 27.58 7.09 1.87
CA VAL A 106 28.16 5.74 1.85
C VAL A 106 27.70 5.01 0.60
N SER A 107 28.58 4.15 0.07
CA SER A 107 28.23 3.24 -1.02
C SER A 107 26.97 2.42 -0.67
N PRO A 108 25.97 2.33 -1.58
CA PRO A 108 24.72 1.61 -1.40
C PRO A 108 24.86 0.20 -0.81
N ASP A 109 25.96 -0.48 -1.14
CA ASP A 109 26.30 -1.85 -0.74
C ASP A 109 26.49 -2.02 0.78
N SER A 110 26.89 -0.95 1.47
CA SER A 110 27.25 -1.03 2.90
C SER A 110 26.02 -1.29 3.75
N PHE A 111 24.88 -0.65 3.43
CA PHE A 111 23.61 -0.86 4.12
C PHE A 111 23.00 -2.24 3.85
N GLU A 112 23.21 -2.79 2.66
CA GLU A 112 22.72 -4.12 2.29
C GLU A 112 23.50 -5.23 3.01
N LEU A 113 24.83 -5.06 3.14
CA LEU A 113 25.69 -5.89 4.01
C LEU A 113 25.29 -5.81 5.49
N PHE A 114 24.79 -4.66 5.98
CA PHE A 114 24.31 -4.50 7.36
C PHE A 114 23.01 -5.27 7.63
N GLN A 115 22.10 -5.38 6.66
CA GLN A 115 20.88 -6.20 6.79
C GLN A 115 21.18 -7.71 6.79
N ARG A 116 22.31 -8.13 6.23
CA ARG A 116 22.68 -9.55 6.10
C ARG A 116 23.05 -10.22 7.44
N HIS A 117 23.26 -9.46 8.52
CA HIS A 117 23.81 -9.97 9.78
C HIS A 117 22.80 -10.50 10.82
N LYS A 118 21.49 -10.44 10.57
CA LYS A 118 20.50 -11.09 11.46
C LYS A 118 19.42 -11.81 10.66
N GLY A 119 19.56 -13.12 10.49
CA GLY A 119 18.50 -14.16 10.52
C GLY A 119 17.14 -13.98 9.84
N HIS A 120 16.90 -12.96 9.01
CA HIS A 120 15.59 -12.67 8.43
C HIS A 120 15.40 -13.16 6.97
N GLU A 121 16.41 -13.79 6.36
CA GLU A 121 16.25 -14.40 5.02
C GLU A 121 15.24 -15.56 5.02
N LYS A 122 15.13 -16.31 6.13
CA LYS A 122 14.23 -17.46 6.22
C LYS A 122 12.74 -17.08 6.19
N MET A 123 12.39 -15.83 6.48
CA MET A 123 11.01 -15.34 6.31
C MET A 123 10.74 -14.85 4.89
N LYS A 124 11.68 -14.16 4.24
CA LYS A 124 11.50 -13.67 2.85
C LYS A 124 11.39 -14.82 1.85
N TRP A 125 12.19 -15.88 1.98
CA TRP A 125 12.09 -17.05 1.10
C TRP A 125 10.78 -17.83 1.29
N LYS A 126 10.28 -17.94 2.52
CA LYS A 126 8.94 -18.52 2.78
C LYS A 126 7.82 -17.65 2.20
N GLN A 127 7.97 -16.32 2.21
CA GLN A 127 7.00 -15.39 1.60
C GLN A 127 7.08 -15.39 0.06
N TRP A 128 8.26 -15.63 -0.51
CA TRP A 128 8.50 -15.79 -1.94
C TRP A 128 7.98 -17.14 -2.47
N LEU A 129 8.11 -18.22 -1.70
CA LEU A 129 7.48 -19.52 -1.98
C LEU A 129 5.95 -19.50 -1.81
N LEU A 130 5.41 -18.53 -1.06
CA LEU A 130 3.97 -18.23 -1.00
C LEU A 130 3.53 -17.19 -2.04
N SER A 131 4.46 -16.59 -2.78
CA SER A 131 4.21 -15.65 -3.90
C SER A 131 4.06 -16.24 -5.32
N PRO A 132 4.19 -17.55 -5.62
CA PRO A 132 3.93 -18.03 -6.98
C PRO A 132 2.44 -17.97 -7.35
N LEU A 133 1.57 -17.73 -6.37
CA LEU A 133 0.12 -17.62 -6.55
C LEU A 133 -0.35 -16.21 -6.96
N ALA A 134 0.53 -15.22 -7.14
CA ALA A 134 0.15 -13.86 -7.51
C ALA A 134 1.25 -13.18 -8.35
N ILE A 135 1.47 -13.68 -9.56
CA ILE A 135 2.39 -13.03 -10.51
C ILE A 135 1.64 -11.87 -11.17
N ARG A 136 2.20 -10.67 -11.12
CA ARG A 136 1.60 -9.45 -11.67
C ARG A 136 2.26 -9.09 -12.99
N PHE A 137 1.44 -8.83 -13.99
CA PHE A 137 1.87 -8.33 -15.30
C PHE A 137 1.29 -6.93 -15.49
N PRO A 138 2.09 -5.87 -15.26
CA PRO A 138 1.66 -4.50 -15.55
C PRO A 138 1.53 -4.34 -17.07
N LEU A 139 0.36 -3.92 -17.54
CA LEU A 139 0.07 -3.84 -18.98
C LEU A 139 -0.03 -2.40 -19.47
N TYR A 140 -0.60 -1.51 -18.65
CA TYR A 140 -0.96 -0.17 -19.08
C TYR A 140 -0.99 0.81 -17.90
N ASP A 141 -0.58 2.05 -18.18
CA ASP A 141 -0.72 3.19 -17.27
C ASP A 141 -2.09 3.88 -17.53
N PRO A 142 -3.08 3.73 -16.62
CA PRO A 142 -4.41 4.27 -16.81
C PRO A 142 -4.52 5.78 -16.53
N GLU A 143 -3.47 6.44 -16.03
CA GLU A 143 -3.49 7.80 -15.50
C GLU A 143 -4.07 8.82 -16.51
N ARG A 144 -3.68 8.71 -17.79
CA ARG A 144 -4.16 9.60 -18.86
C ARG A 144 -5.65 9.42 -19.13
N LEU A 145 -6.11 8.17 -19.17
CA LEU A 145 -7.50 7.81 -19.42
C LEU A 145 -8.38 8.25 -18.23
N LEU A 146 -7.92 7.99 -17.01
CA LEU A 146 -8.60 8.38 -15.78
C LEU A 146 -8.73 9.91 -15.70
N ASN A 147 -7.71 10.68 -16.10
CA ASN A 147 -7.77 12.13 -16.12
C ASN A 147 -8.79 12.71 -17.11
N GLN A 148 -9.06 12.02 -18.21
CA GLN A 148 -10.09 12.42 -19.18
C GLN A 148 -11.49 12.08 -18.66
N ILE A 149 -11.66 10.88 -18.11
CA ILE A 149 -12.97 10.35 -17.70
C ILE A 149 -13.41 10.90 -16.33
N LYS A 150 -12.49 11.38 -15.48
CA LYS A 150 -12.83 11.86 -14.12
C LYS A 150 -13.95 12.90 -14.08
N PHE A 151 -14.05 13.76 -15.09
CA PHE A 151 -15.11 14.78 -15.14
C PHE A 151 -16.49 14.14 -15.30
N LEU A 152 -16.60 13.10 -16.14
CA LEU A 152 -17.84 12.36 -16.37
C LEU A 152 -18.19 11.44 -15.20
N ALA A 153 -17.18 10.94 -14.47
CA ALA A 153 -17.37 10.06 -13.32
C ALA A 153 -17.69 10.80 -12.01
N LYS A 154 -17.32 12.09 -11.88
CA LYS A 154 -17.58 12.92 -10.69
C LYS A 154 -19.04 12.92 -10.21
N PRO A 155 -20.06 13.06 -11.08
CA PRO A 155 -21.47 13.01 -10.67
C PRO A 155 -21.86 11.68 -10.02
N PHE A 156 -21.26 10.56 -10.44
CA PHE A 156 -21.56 9.23 -9.89
C PHE A 156 -21.00 9.03 -8.48
N VAL A 157 -19.97 9.78 -8.09
CA VAL A 157 -19.43 9.79 -6.71
C VAL A 157 -20.17 10.80 -5.82
N SER A 158 -21.07 11.60 -6.38
CA SER A 158 -21.89 12.55 -5.62
C SER A 158 -23.09 11.88 -4.93
N TRP A 159 -23.79 12.65 -4.08
CA TRP A 159 -25.05 12.22 -3.46
C TRP A 159 -26.09 11.74 -4.48
N PHE A 160 -26.14 12.36 -5.67
CA PHE A 160 -27.05 11.94 -6.74
C PHE A 160 -26.69 10.55 -7.28
N GLY A 161 -25.39 10.27 -7.45
CA GLY A 161 -24.92 8.94 -7.86
C GLY A 161 -25.22 7.86 -6.82
N PHE A 162 -25.09 8.19 -5.54
CA PHE A 162 -25.50 7.29 -4.46
C PHE A 162 -27.01 7.00 -4.48
N LEU A 163 -27.85 8.02 -4.70
CA LEU A 163 -29.30 7.85 -4.80
C LEU A 163 -29.67 6.98 -6.01
N LEU A 164 -29.06 7.25 -7.17
CA LEU A 164 -29.25 6.44 -8.38
C LEU A 164 -28.84 4.98 -8.15
N TRP A 165 -27.69 4.75 -7.53
CA TRP A 165 -27.23 3.42 -7.15
C TRP A 165 -28.22 2.73 -6.22
N LEU A 166 -28.72 3.43 -5.20
CA LEU A 166 -29.71 2.91 -4.27
C LEU A 166 -31.02 2.53 -4.98
N CYS A 167 -31.48 3.34 -5.93
CA CYS A 167 -32.66 3.04 -6.73
C CYS A 167 -32.45 1.78 -7.58
N VAL A 168 -31.30 1.65 -8.27
CA VAL A 168 -30.99 0.49 -9.12
C VAL A 168 -30.85 -0.78 -8.29
N VAL A 169 -30.10 -0.74 -7.20
CA VAL A 169 -29.91 -1.91 -6.31
C VAL A 169 -31.21 -2.26 -5.60
N GLY A 170 -31.96 -1.26 -5.11
CA GLY A 170 -33.26 -1.48 -4.50
C GLY A 170 -34.26 -2.13 -5.46
N TYR A 171 -34.28 -1.67 -6.71
CA TYR A 171 -35.11 -2.29 -7.76
C TYR A 171 -34.66 -3.72 -8.09
N ALA A 172 -33.34 -3.98 -8.18
CA ALA A 172 -32.81 -5.32 -8.42
C ALA A 172 -33.15 -6.28 -7.26
N VAL A 173 -33.03 -5.84 -6.01
CA VAL A 173 -33.41 -6.62 -4.82
C VAL A 173 -34.91 -6.88 -4.79
N PHE A 174 -35.73 -5.88 -5.14
CA PHE A 174 -37.17 -6.04 -5.27
C PHE A 174 -37.52 -7.11 -6.32
N LEU A 175 -36.93 -7.03 -7.52
CA LEU A 175 -37.10 -8.04 -8.57
C LEU A 175 -36.65 -9.43 -8.12
N ALA A 176 -35.52 -9.52 -7.42
CA ALA A 176 -35.02 -10.78 -6.89
C ALA A 176 -35.99 -11.41 -5.87
N GLY A 177 -36.65 -10.59 -5.05
CA GLY A 177 -37.70 -11.04 -4.14
C GLY A 177 -38.98 -11.48 -4.87
N VAL A 178 -39.39 -10.75 -5.90
CA VAL A 178 -40.58 -11.10 -6.72
C VAL A 178 -40.36 -12.39 -7.51
N HIS A 179 -39.16 -12.61 -8.04
CA HIS A 179 -38.80 -13.78 -8.83
C HIS A 179 -38.00 -14.82 -8.03
N TRP A 180 -38.24 -14.89 -6.72
CA TRP A 180 -37.44 -15.72 -5.81
C TRP A 180 -37.41 -17.20 -6.19
N GLU A 181 -38.55 -17.78 -6.55
CA GLU A 181 -38.64 -19.18 -6.98
C GLU A 181 -37.81 -19.42 -8.26
N GLY A 182 -38.00 -18.61 -9.30
CA GLY A 182 -37.23 -18.71 -10.54
C GLY A 182 -35.73 -18.44 -10.39
N LEU A 183 -35.33 -17.74 -9.32
CA LEU A 183 -33.94 -17.48 -8.96
C LEU A 183 -33.36 -18.53 -8.00
N THR A 184 -34.14 -19.40 -7.37
CA THR A 184 -33.60 -20.39 -6.42
C THR A 184 -33.71 -21.80 -6.95
N GLU A 185 -34.74 -22.07 -7.75
CA GLU A 185 -34.95 -23.36 -8.35
C GLU A 185 -33.89 -23.65 -9.42
N ASN A 186 -33.23 -24.80 -9.31
CA ASN A 186 -32.24 -25.29 -10.27
C ASN A 186 -31.02 -24.36 -10.50
N VAL A 187 -30.71 -23.43 -9.59
CA VAL A 187 -29.54 -22.55 -9.74
C VAL A 187 -28.24 -23.31 -9.77
N ILE A 188 -28.07 -24.29 -8.88
CA ILE A 188 -26.83 -25.07 -8.79
C ILE A 188 -26.63 -25.83 -10.10
N ASP A 189 -27.67 -26.51 -10.58
CA ASP A 189 -27.62 -27.27 -11.82
C ASP A 189 -27.36 -26.36 -13.04
N ARG A 190 -28.00 -25.18 -13.09
CA ARG A 190 -27.75 -24.20 -14.16
C ARG A 190 -26.32 -23.70 -14.14
N ILE A 191 -25.79 -23.26 -12.98
CA ILE A 191 -24.43 -22.72 -12.88
C ILE A 191 -23.38 -23.79 -13.17
N MET A 192 -23.62 -25.05 -12.78
CA MET A 192 -22.69 -26.16 -12.97
C MET A 192 -22.71 -26.75 -14.39
N THR A 193 -23.62 -26.31 -15.27
CA THR A 193 -23.53 -26.70 -16.68
C THR A 193 -22.20 -26.20 -17.29
N PRO A 194 -21.49 -27.02 -18.09
CA PRO A 194 -20.20 -26.63 -18.67
C PRO A 194 -20.25 -25.33 -19.48
N GLU A 195 -21.37 -25.07 -20.17
CA GLU A 195 -21.61 -23.84 -20.92
C GLU A 195 -21.66 -22.61 -20.00
N ASN A 196 -22.42 -22.68 -18.90
CA ASN A 196 -22.51 -21.57 -17.96
C ASN A 196 -21.23 -21.38 -17.15
N LEU A 197 -20.48 -22.46 -16.86
CA LEU A 197 -19.14 -22.34 -16.25
C LEU A 197 -18.17 -21.62 -17.18
N LEU A 198 -18.21 -21.91 -18.48
CA LEU A 198 -17.38 -21.22 -19.46
C LEU A 198 -17.79 -19.74 -19.60
N LEU A 199 -19.08 -19.45 -19.65
CA LEU A 199 -19.61 -18.09 -19.65
C LEU A 199 -19.17 -17.32 -18.39
N LEU A 200 -19.29 -17.93 -17.21
CA LEU A 200 -18.88 -17.32 -15.94
C LEU A 200 -17.38 -17.05 -15.91
N TRP A 201 -16.57 -17.99 -16.41
CA TRP A 201 -15.12 -17.82 -16.53
C TRP A 201 -14.73 -16.66 -17.46
N LEU A 202 -15.49 -16.41 -18.54
CA LEU A 202 -15.22 -15.32 -19.48
C LEU A 202 -15.77 -13.97 -19.00
N VAL A 203 -16.95 -13.95 -18.37
CA VAL A 203 -17.59 -12.74 -17.85
C VAL A 203 -16.89 -12.23 -16.59
N TYR A 204 -16.40 -13.13 -15.73
CA TYR A 204 -15.78 -12.76 -14.46
C TYR A 204 -14.61 -11.76 -14.62
N PRO A 205 -13.61 -11.98 -15.51
CA PRO A 205 -12.56 -11.00 -15.76
C PRO A 205 -13.09 -9.65 -16.24
N ILE A 206 -14.13 -9.62 -17.09
CA ILE A 206 -14.70 -8.37 -17.60
C ILE A 206 -15.35 -7.57 -16.47
N VAL A 207 -16.18 -8.22 -15.66
CA VAL A 207 -16.82 -7.59 -14.49
C VAL A 207 -15.76 -7.09 -13.51
N LYS A 208 -14.73 -7.90 -13.27
CA LYS A 208 -13.63 -7.54 -12.38
C LYS A 208 -12.83 -6.35 -12.93
N LEU A 209 -12.54 -6.31 -14.23
CA LEU A 209 -11.88 -5.17 -14.88
C LEU A 209 -12.66 -3.87 -14.65
N ILE A 210 -13.98 -3.90 -14.87
CA ILE A 210 -14.85 -2.72 -14.65
C ILE A 210 -14.82 -2.29 -13.19
N HIS A 211 -14.83 -3.24 -12.25
CA HIS A 211 -14.77 -2.98 -10.82
C HIS A 211 -13.44 -2.36 -10.39
N GLU A 212 -12.32 -2.92 -10.83
CA GLU A 212 -10.98 -2.36 -10.58
C GLU A 212 -10.86 -0.96 -11.20
N PHE A 213 -11.44 -0.72 -12.39
CA PHE A 213 -11.51 0.61 -12.98
C PHE A 213 -12.38 1.58 -12.16
N GLY A 214 -13.43 1.09 -11.51
CA GLY A 214 -14.25 1.84 -10.57
C GLY A 214 -13.45 2.29 -9.34
N HIS A 215 -12.68 1.40 -8.74
CA HIS A 215 -11.73 1.74 -7.68
C HIS A 215 -10.72 2.78 -8.16
N ALA A 216 -10.21 2.60 -9.38
CA ALA A 216 -9.24 3.50 -9.97
C ALA A 216 -9.78 4.93 -10.13
N LEU A 217 -10.98 5.05 -10.68
CA LEU A 217 -11.69 6.33 -10.82
C LEU A 217 -12.01 6.96 -9.46
N ALA A 218 -12.41 6.18 -8.47
CA ALA A 218 -12.70 6.66 -7.13
C ALA A 218 -11.45 7.26 -6.48
N ALA A 219 -10.31 6.56 -6.52
CA ALA A 219 -9.03 7.10 -6.08
C ALA A 219 -8.67 8.39 -6.82
N LYS A 220 -8.88 8.41 -8.15
CA LYS A 220 -8.55 9.58 -8.97
C LYS A 220 -9.38 10.81 -8.61
N ILE A 221 -10.67 10.64 -8.38
CA ILE A 221 -11.59 11.74 -8.00
C ILE A 221 -11.18 12.37 -6.67
N TRP A 222 -10.62 11.58 -5.75
CA TRP A 222 -10.11 12.05 -4.46
C TRP A 222 -8.67 12.56 -4.49
N GLY A 223 -8.05 12.63 -5.66
CA GLY A 223 -6.71 13.19 -5.86
C GLY A 223 -5.58 12.17 -5.75
N GLY A 224 -5.89 10.87 -5.70
CA GLY A 224 -4.89 9.81 -5.87
C GLY A 224 -4.41 9.71 -7.32
N GLU A 225 -3.21 9.18 -7.50
CA GLU A 225 -2.65 8.87 -8.82
C GLU A 225 -2.52 7.36 -8.96
N ILE A 226 -2.72 6.85 -10.17
CA ILE A 226 -2.70 5.42 -10.48
C ILE A 226 -1.94 5.25 -11.77
N HIS A 227 -0.76 4.66 -11.66
CA HIS A 227 0.15 4.51 -12.78
C HIS A 227 0.28 3.04 -13.24
N GLU A 228 -0.35 2.09 -12.54
CA GLU A 228 -0.28 0.67 -12.87
C GLU A 228 -1.65 -0.02 -12.87
N MET A 229 -2.00 -0.59 -14.03
CA MET A 229 -3.11 -1.52 -14.20
C MET A 229 -2.66 -2.71 -15.06
N GLY A 230 -3.13 -3.91 -14.75
CA GLY A 230 -2.62 -5.12 -15.38
C GLY A 230 -3.44 -6.36 -15.16
N ILE A 231 -2.83 -7.51 -15.44
CA ILE A 231 -3.39 -8.84 -15.16
C ILE A 231 -2.51 -9.51 -14.10
N MET A 232 -3.15 -10.03 -13.06
CA MET A 232 -2.55 -10.85 -12.03
C MET A 232 -2.94 -12.31 -12.27
N LEU A 233 -1.98 -13.22 -12.31
CA LEU A 233 -2.26 -14.65 -12.31
C LEU A 233 -2.44 -15.12 -10.86
N LEU A 234 -3.70 -15.33 -10.46
CA LEU A 234 -4.03 -15.93 -9.18
C LEU A 234 -4.30 -17.42 -9.36
N VAL A 235 -3.37 -18.28 -8.92
CA VAL A 235 -3.46 -19.74 -9.11
C VAL A 235 -3.69 -20.10 -10.60
N PHE A 236 -2.92 -19.48 -11.51
CA PHE A 236 -3.06 -19.59 -12.98
C PHE A 236 -4.35 -18.99 -13.60
N ILE A 237 -5.23 -18.38 -12.81
CA ILE A 237 -6.41 -17.68 -13.32
C ILE A 237 -6.03 -16.20 -13.55
N PRO A 238 -6.16 -15.68 -14.79
CA PRO A 238 -5.92 -14.27 -15.05
C PRO A 238 -7.05 -13.42 -14.47
N VAL A 239 -6.70 -12.54 -13.55
CA VAL A 239 -7.60 -11.60 -12.90
C VAL A 239 -7.07 -10.19 -13.11
N PRO A 240 -7.85 -9.26 -13.68
CA PRO A 240 -7.45 -7.87 -13.77
C PRO A 240 -7.19 -7.27 -12.38
N TYR A 241 -6.20 -6.39 -12.28
CA TYR A 241 -5.91 -5.65 -11.06
C TYR A 241 -5.56 -4.20 -11.36
N VAL A 242 -5.80 -3.33 -10.38
CA VAL A 242 -5.26 -1.97 -10.34
C VAL A 242 -4.42 -1.78 -9.08
N GLU A 243 -3.27 -1.12 -9.20
CA GLU A 243 -2.43 -0.80 -8.04
C GLU A 243 -2.91 0.51 -7.41
N ALA A 244 -3.84 0.39 -6.45
CA ALA A 244 -4.44 1.51 -5.74
C ALA A 244 -3.74 1.85 -4.41
N SER A 245 -2.42 1.64 -4.33
CA SER A 245 -1.62 1.90 -3.11
C SER A 245 -1.78 3.33 -2.56
N CYS A 246 -2.08 4.31 -3.43
CA CYS A 246 -2.40 5.68 -3.05
C CYS A 246 -3.63 5.81 -2.13
N ALA A 247 -4.56 4.84 -2.13
CA ALA A 247 -5.68 4.81 -1.22
C ALA A 247 -5.22 4.80 0.25
N SER A 248 -4.08 4.19 0.54
CA SER A 248 -3.51 4.16 1.89
C SER A 248 -3.16 5.55 2.44
N ALA A 249 -2.96 6.53 1.57
CA ALA A 249 -2.68 7.92 1.89
C ALA A 249 -3.94 8.80 2.03
N PHE A 250 -5.16 8.27 1.87
CA PHE A 250 -6.37 9.04 2.14
C PHE A 250 -6.66 9.18 3.65
N ARG A 251 -6.91 10.42 4.09
CA ARG A 251 -7.20 10.76 5.50
C ARG A 251 -8.53 10.17 5.99
N GLU A 252 -9.57 10.20 5.16
CA GLU A 252 -10.91 9.73 5.51
C GLU A 252 -11.06 8.21 5.35
N LYS A 253 -11.69 7.53 6.32
CA LYS A 253 -11.96 6.08 6.25
C LYS A 253 -12.90 5.71 5.09
N ARG A 254 -13.92 6.53 4.82
CA ARG A 254 -14.92 6.26 3.78
C ARG A 254 -14.29 6.21 2.39
N ARG A 255 -13.37 7.15 2.10
CA ARG A 255 -12.63 7.20 0.82
C ARG A 255 -11.72 5.99 0.64
N ARG A 256 -11.13 5.48 1.72
CA ARG A 256 -10.30 4.26 1.70
C ARG A 256 -11.06 2.96 1.50
N MET A 257 -12.34 2.91 1.84
CA MET A 257 -13.16 1.71 1.68
C MET A 257 -13.82 1.62 0.30
N ALA A 258 -13.92 2.76 -0.39
CA ALA A 258 -14.54 2.85 -1.70
C ALA A 258 -13.55 2.64 -2.85
N VAL A 259 -12.25 2.81 -2.57
CA VAL A 259 -11.13 2.31 -3.39
C VAL A 259 -10.74 0.94 -2.89
#